data_AF-A0A5S3YTV5-F1
#
_entry.id   AF-A0A5S3YTV5-F1
#
_cell.length_a   1.000
_cell.length_b   1.000
_cell.length_c   1.000
_cell.angle_alpha   90.00
_cell.angle_beta   90.00
_cell.angle_gamma   90.00
#
_symmetry.space_group_name_H-M   'P 1'
#
loop_
_entity.id
_entity.type
_entity.pdbx_description
1 polymer ?
#
loop_
_entity_poly.entity_id
_entity_poly.type
_entity_poly.pdbx_seq_one_letter_code
_entity_poly.pdbx_strand_id
1 'polypeptide(L)'
;HEGKGFEHYTLFSLWDTYRALHPLLTYIAPERVSGMIQSMLVHYQQSYEKMLPIWSFHAHETWTMIGYHAVSVIADAYLKGIRGFDTDLAVEAILSTANNPVYDAIP
;
A
#
# COMPACT_ATOMS: atom_id res chain seq x y z
N HIS A 1 17.54 -3.82 -4.73
CA HIS A 1 17.16 -2.62 -5.50
C HIS A 1 17.61 -1.40 -4.71
N GLU A 2 18.31 -0.44 -5.32
CA GLU A 2 18.57 0.87 -4.68
C GLU A 2 17.30 1.72 -4.78
N GLY A 3 16.82 2.22 -3.64
CA GLY A 3 15.70 3.16 -3.60
C GLY A 3 16.14 4.51 -4.14
N LYS A 4 15.70 4.86 -5.35
CA LYS A 4 16.00 6.16 -5.93
C LYS A 4 15.09 7.21 -5.27
N GLY A 5 15.64 7.98 -4.33
CA GLY A 5 15.06 9.23 -3.85
C GLY A 5 14.03 9.15 -2.72
N PHE A 6 13.79 7.98 -2.12
CA PHE A 6 12.93 7.84 -0.93
C PHE A 6 13.37 6.67 -0.05
N GLU A 7 12.96 6.69 1.23
CA GLU A 7 13.20 5.61 2.17
C GLU A 7 12.20 4.46 1.95
N HIS A 8 12.73 3.25 1.73
CA HIS A 8 11.89 2.06 1.56
C HIS A 8 11.43 1.50 2.90
N TYR A 9 10.12 1.28 3.01
CA TYR A 9 9.47 0.64 4.14
C TYR A 9 8.98 -0.76 3.75
N THR A 10 8.90 -1.64 4.75
CA THR A 10 8.41 -3.02 4.64
C THR A 10 7.64 -3.37 5.92
N LEU A 11 7.13 -4.60 6.04
CA LEU A 11 6.29 -5.07 7.17
C LEU A 11 4.93 -4.40 7.20
N PHE A 12 4.15 -4.59 6.14
CA PHE A 12 2.81 -4.03 6.01
C PHE A 12 1.76 -5.06 6.44
N SER A 13 1.44 -5.12 7.73
CA SER A 13 0.33 -5.91 8.29
C SER A 13 -1.00 -5.22 8.05
N LEU A 14 -1.43 -5.14 6.79
CA LEU A 14 -2.43 -4.14 6.39
C LEU A 14 -3.83 -4.45 6.88
N TRP A 15 -4.18 -5.73 7.08
CA TRP A 15 -5.48 -6.12 7.66
C TRP A 15 -5.71 -5.59 9.09
N ASP A 16 -4.64 -5.44 9.87
CA ASP A 16 -4.70 -4.84 11.21
C ASP A 16 -4.50 -3.32 11.15
N THR A 17 -3.42 -2.91 10.48
CA THR A 17 -2.83 -1.58 10.69
C THR A 17 -3.56 -0.46 9.98
N TYR A 18 -4.42 -0.75 8.99
CA TYR A 18 -5.29 0.27 8.37
C TYR A 18 -6.29 0.87 9.36
N ARG A 19 -6.62 0.14 10.44
CA ARG A 19 -7.70 0.48 11.38
C ARG A 19 -7.33 1.62 12.33
N ALA A 20 -6.06 1.71 12.73
CA ALA A 20 -5.63 2.67 13.74
C ALA A 20 -4.18 3.15 13.54
N LEU A 21 -3.24 2.27 13.22
CA LEU A 21 -1.84 2.64 13.09
C LEU A 21 -1.62 3.62 11.93
N HIS A 22 -2.06 3.27 10.72
CA HIS A 22 -1.91 4.17 9.57
C HIS A 22 -2.69 5.48 9.74
N PRO A 23 -3.95 5.48 10.24
CA PRO A 23 -4.62 6.71 10.62
C PRO A 23 -3.83 7.55 11.62
N LEU A 24 -3.24 6.95 12.66
CA LEU A 24 -2.41 7.66 13.63
C LEU A 24 -1.16 8.27 12.99
N LEU A 25 -0.47 7.51 12.12
CA LEU A 25 0.73 7.97 11.42
C LEU A 25 0.47 9.21 10.56
N THR A 26 -0.74 9.38 10.02
CA THR A 26 -1.10 10.61 9.29
C THR A 26 -1.05 11.88 10.16
N TYR A 27 -1.12 11.76 11.49
CA TYR A 27 -1.03 12.89 12.42
C TYR A 27 0.35 13.04 13.04
N ILE A 28 0.99 11.94 13.45
CA ILE A 28 2.22 11.99 14.26
C ILE A 28 3.50 11.85 13.44
N ALA A 29 3.42 11.32 12.23
CA ALA A 29 4.57 11.10 11.35
C ALA A 29 4.18 11.19 9.85
N PRO A 30 3.50 12.28 9.41
CA PRO A 30 3.01 12.41 8.03
C PRO A 30 4.14 12.38 6.99
N GLU A 31 5.35 12.78 7.35
CA GLU A 31 6.56 12.72 6.52
C GLU A 31 6.93 11.29 6.10
N ARG A 32 6.58 10.30 6.93
CA ARG A 32 6.86 8.87 6.65
C ARG A 32 5.78 8.22 5.81
N VAL A 33 4.53 8.70 5.89
CA VAL A 33 3.38 8.12 5.20
C VAL A 33 3.59 8.09 3.69
N SER A 34 4.14 9.17 3.12
CA SER A 34 4.42 9.22 1.67
C SER A 34 5.44 8.16 1.24
N GLY A 35 6.49 7.94 2.03
CA GLY A 35 7.48 6.88 1.76
C GLY A 35 6.92 5.47 1.91
N MET A 36 6.02 5.26 2.88
CA MET A 36 5.31 3.99 3.05
C MET A 36 4.41 3.69 1.84
N ILE A 37 3.62 4.67 1.40
CA ILE A 37 2.77 4.52 0.21
C ILE A 37 3.64 4.30 -1.03
N GLN A 38 4.71 5.07 -1.22
CA GLN A 38 5.61 4.86 -2.35
C GLN A 38 6.23 3.45 -2.34
N SER A 39 6.50 2.88 -1.16
CA SER A 39 6.96 1.49 -1.02
C SER A 39 5.88 0.49 -1.47
N MET A 40 4.61 0.73 -1.13
CA MET A 40 3.48 -0.07 -1.62
C MET A 40 3.33 0.02 -3.14
N LEU A 41 3.55 1.20 -3.73
CA LEU A 41 3.49 1.38 -5.19
C LEU A 41 4.64 0.67 -5.91
N VAL A 42 5.85 0.71 -5.35
CA VAL A 42 6.97 -0.09 -5.88
C VAL A 42 6.68 -1.58 -5.80
N HIS A 43 6.07 -2.05 -4.70
CA HIS A 43 5.60 -3.43 -4.60
C HIS A 43 4.61 -3.76 -5.71
N TYR A 44 3.60 -2.91 -5.95
CA TYR A 44 2.63 -3.09 -7.04
C TYR A 44 3.31 -3.19 -8.41
N GLN A 45 4.28 -2.33 -8.72
CA GLN A 45 4.98 -2.36 -10.00
C GLN A 45 5.74 -3.68 -10.22
N GLN A 46 6.32 -4.22 -9.15
CA GLN A 46 7.08 -5.47 -9.15
C GLN A 46 6.21 -6.73 -9.00
N SER A 47 4.95 -6.57 -8.57
CA SER A 47 4.00 -7.66 -8.41
C SER A 47 3.64 -8.27 -9.77
N TYR A 48 3.73 -9.60 -9.85
CA TYR A 48 3.25 -10.36 -11.00
C TYR A 48 1.74 -10.22 -11.18
N GLU A 49 0.99 -10.23 -10.07
CA GLU A 49 -0.48 -10.11 -10.05
C GLU A 49 -0.97 -8.68 -10.30
N LYS A 50 -0.07 -7.70 -10.43
CA LYS A 50 -0.40 -6.27 -10.52
C LYS A 50 -1.34 -5.85 -9.38
N MET A 51 -0.91 -6.18 -8.17
CA MET A 51 -1.64 -5.89 -6.93
C MET A 51 -0.78 -5.14 -5.93
N LEU A 52 -1.42 -4.25 -5.19
CA LEU A 52 -0.89 -3.69 -3.95
C LEU A 52 -0.69 -4.80 -2.91
N PRO A 53 0.21 -4.59 -1.93
CA PRO A 53 0.48 -5.59 -0.91
C PRO A 53 -0.77 -5.90 -0.06
N ILE A 54 -0.96 -7.17 0.27
CA ILE A 54 -1.99 -7.66 1.20
C ILE A 54 -1.37 -7.77 2.59
N TRP A 55 -0.31 -8.56 2.69
CA TRP A 55 0.54 -8.64 3.87
C TRP A 55 1.97 -8.88 3.41
N SER A 56 2.82 -7.85 3.48
CA SER A 56 4.18 -7.96 2.96
C SER A 56 5.22 -8.01 4.07
N PHE A 57 6.16 -8.96 3.98
CA PHE A 57 7.30 -9.11 4.87
C PHE A 57 8.59 -9.23 4.08
N HIS A 58 9.61 -8.42 4.44
CA HIS A 58 10.86 -8.32 3.68
C HIS A 58 10.66 -8.11 2.16
N ALA A 59 9.68 -7.26 1.80
CA ALA A 59 9.29 -6.96 0.42
C ALA A 59 8.75 -8.18 -0.37
N HIS A 60 8.41 -9.27 0.32
CA HIS A 60 7.73 -10.42 -0.25
C HIS A 60 6.27 -10.44 0.21
N GLU A 61 5.35 -10.70 -0.72
CA GLU A 61 3.93 -10.90 -0.39
C GLU A 61 3.74 -12.27 0.29
N THR A 62 2.92 -12.34 1.33
CA THR A 62 2.62 -13.60 2.03
C THR A 62 1.15 -14.00 1.94
N TRP A 63 0.30 -13.15 1.36
CA TRP A 63 -1.14 -13.37 1.18
C TRP A 63 -1.89 -13.60 2.49
N THR A 64 -1.34 -13.14 3.62
CA THR A 64 -1.90 -13.39 4.94
C THR A 64 -3.11 -12.48 5.21
N MET A 65 -4.16 -13.05 5.78
CA MET A 65 -5.48 -12.43 6.01
C MET A 65 -6.30 -12.20 4.73
N ILE A 66 -7.31 -11.32 4.77
CA ILE A 66 -8.28 -11.09 3.70
C ILE A 66 -8.30 -9.62 3.28
N GLY A 67 -8.92 -9.35 2.12
CA GLY A 67 -9.15 -8.00 1.61
C GLY A 67 -7.89 -7.26 1.16
N TYR A 68 -8.08 -6.12 0.51
CA TYR A 68 -7.00 -5.33 -0.11
C TYR A 68 -6.78 -3.98 0.60
N HIS A 69 -6.41 -4.06 1.89
CA HIS A 69 -6.42 -2.90 2.80
C HIS A 69 -5.40 -1.80 2.50
N ALA A 70 -4.42 -2.04 1.62
CA ALA A 70 -3.54 -0.98 1.09
C ALA A 70 -4.35 0.19 0.50
N VAL A 71 -5.48 -0.09 -0.16
CA VAL A 71 -6.36 0.93 -0.73
C VAL A 71 -6.88 1.90 0.34
N SER A 72 -7.26 1.38 1.51
CA SER A 72 -7.75 2.22 2.61
C SER A 72 -6.67 3.15 3.13
N VAL A 73 -5.43 2.68 3.23
CA VAL A 73 -4.28 3.48 3.68
C VAL A 73 -3.97 4.60 2.70
N ILE A 74 -3.93 4.29 1.41
CA ILE A 74 -3.66 5.27 0.36
C ILE A 74 -4.77 6.32 0.30
N ALA A 75 -6.03 5.89 0.35
CA ALA A 75 -7.18 6.79 0.33
C ALA A 75 -7.22 7.73 1.54
N ASP A 76 -6.89 7.25 2.75
CA ASP A 76 -6.86 8.08 3.96
C ASP A 76 -5.78 9.17 3.88
N ALA A 77 -4.56 8.79 3.49
CA ALA A 77 -3.48 9.75 3.26
C ALA A 77 -3.85 10.76 2.17
N TYR A 78 -4.49 10.29 1.08
CA TYR A 78 -4.99 11.16 0.05
C TYR A 78 -6.04 12.13 0.62
N LEU A 79 -7.11 11.68 1.25
CA LEU A 79 -8.15 12.61 1.74
C LEU A 79 -7.62 13.63 2.77
N LYS A 80 -6.55 13.32 3.50
CA LYS A 80 -5.88 14.22 4.46
C LYS A 80 -4.81 15.15 3.88
N GLY A 81 -4.64 15.19 2.57
CA GLY A 81 -3.69 16.12 1.91
C GLY A 81 -2.24 15.64 1.84
N ILE A 82 -1.93 14.42 2.25
CA ILE A 82 -0.59 13.83 2.09
C ILE A 82 -0.43 13.36 0.64
N ARG A 83 0.51 13.97 -0.11
CA ARG A 83 0.68 13.79 -1.57
C ARG A 83 2.12 13.56 -2.02
N GLY A 84 3.04 13.21 -1.11
CA GLY A 84 4.45 13.01 -1.45
C GLY A 84 4.76 11.70 -2.20
N PHE A 85 3.80 11.16 -2.94
CA PHE A 85 3.88 9.91 -3.69
C PHE A 85 3.22 10.10 -5.06
N ASP A 86 3.51 9.22 -6.01
CA ASP A 86 2.91 9.24 -7.34
C ASP A 86 1.39 8.94 -7.27
N THR A 87 0.56 9.99 -7.37
CA THR A 87 -0.88 9.88 -7.21
C THR A 87 -1.56 9.21 -8.40
N ASP A 88 -1.01 9.36 -9.59
CA ASP A 88 -1.59 8.78 -10.81
C ASP A 88 -1.35 7.27 -10.79
N LEU A 89 -0.13 6.85 -10.46
CA LEU A 89 0.20 5.45 -10.20
C LEU A 89 -0.61 4.88 -9.02
N ALA A 90 -0.88 5.67 -7.98
CA ALA A 90 -1.69 5.21 -6.86
C ALA A 90 -3.13 4.90 -7.27
N VAL A 91 -3.76 5.73 -8.11
CA VAL A 91 -5.11 5.46 -8.63
C VAL A 91 -5.10 4.22 -9.52
N GLU A 92 -4.10 4.08 -10.40
CA GLU A 92 -3.93 2.88 -11.21
C GLU A 92 -3.82 1.62 -10.34
N ALA A 93 -2.94 1.64 -9.34
CA ALA A 93 -2.71 0.52 -8.43
C ALA A 93 -3.95 0.15 -7.62
N ILE A 94 -4.72 1.13 -7.14
CA ILE A 94 -5.99 0.92 -6.45
C ILE A 94 -6.99 0.20 -7.37
N LEU A 95 -7.18 0.71 -8.59
CA LEU A 95 -8.13 0.14 -9.54
C LEU A 95 -7.71 -1.26 -10.01
N SER A 96 -6.43 -1.47 -10.29
CA SER A 96 -5.90 -2.78 -10.67
C SER A 96 -6.10 -3.81 -9.54
N THR A 97 -5.82 -3.43 -8.30
CA THR A 97 -5.98 -4.33 -7.14
C THR A 97 -7.44 -4.67 -6.87
N ALA A 98 -8.33 -3.66 -6.91
CA ALA A 98 -9.76 -3.84 -6.63
C ALA A 98 -10.50 -4.61 -7.72
N ASN A 99 -10.02 -4.57 -8.97
CA ASN A 99 -10.59 -5.30 -10.10
C ASN A 99 -9.80 -6.57 -10.46
N ASN A 100 -8.90 -7.05 -9.57
CA ASN A 100 -8.14 -8.26 -9.86
C ASN A 100 -9.11 -9.47 -9.98
N PRO A 101 -9.06 -10.23 -11.08
CA PRO A 101 -10.03 -11.30 -11.34
C PRO A 101 -9.73 -12.62 -10.60
N VAL A 102 -8.57 -12.73 -9.96
CA VAL A 102 -8.07 -13.98 -9.35
C VAL A 102 -8.07 -13.90 -7.82
N TYR A 103 -7.75 -12.74 -7.26
CA TYR A 103 -7.59 -12.56 -5.83
C TYR A 103 -8.93 -12.48 -5.08
N ASP A 104 -8.98 -13.15 -3.92
CA ASP A 104 -10.17 -13.26 -3.05
C ASP A 104 -11.41 -13.85 -3.77
N ALA A 105 -11.18 -14.60 -4.86
CA ALA A 105 -12.20 -15.31 -5.63
C ALA A 105 -12.88 -16.39 -4.77
N ILE A 106 -13.76 -15.94 -3.87
CA ILE A 106 -14.85 -16.74 -3.35
C ILE A 106 -15.76 -17.01 -4.56
N PRO A 107 -15.98 -18.29 -4.93
CA PRO A 107 -16.81 -18.65 -6.08
C PRO A 107 -18.23 -18.07 -6.01
#